data_AF-A0A442SHH4-F1
#
_entry.id   AF-A0A442SHH4-F1
#
_cell.length_a   1.000
_cell.length_b   1.000
_cell.length_c   1.000
_cell.angle_alpha   90.00
_cell.angle_beta   90.00
_cell.angle_gamma   90.00
#
_symmetry.space_group_name_H-M   'P 1'
#
loop_
_entity.id
_entity.type
_entity.pdbx_description
1 polymer ?
#
loop_
_entity_poly.entity_id
_entity_poly.type
_entity_poly.pdbx_seq_one_letter_code
_entity_poly.pdbx_strand_id
1 'polypeptide(L)' 'MIEHDLKVLRSIAGDPDAIDGWGAAVGASLGYLQGSGYATRGMRPEPTEKGWNYLRDQGVDISNRGYCP' A
#
# COMPACT_ATOMS: atom_id res chain seq x y z
N MET A 1 2.58 12.33 -2.76
CA MET A 1 3.15 11.00 -2.47
C MET A 1 4.30 10.78 -3.44
N ILE A 2 5.42 10.20 -2.99
CA ILE A 2 6.51 9.85 -3.91
C ILE A 2 6.25 8.47 -4.52
N GLU A 3 6.88 8.15 -5.65
CA GLU A 3 6.72 6.86 -6.35
C GLU A 3 6.95 5.66 -5.40
N HIS A 4 7.89 5.80 -4.46
CA HIS A 4 8.20 4.76 -3.49
C HIS A 4 7.02 4.46 -2.54
N ASP A 5 6.29 5.49 -2.09
CA ASP A 5 5.13 5.31 -1.21
C ASP A 5 4.00 4.55 -1.91
N LEU A 6 3.79 4.82 -3.22
CA LEU A 6 2.81 4.10 -4.03
C LEU A 6 3.16 2.61 -4.12
N LYS A 7 4.44 2.27 -4.31
CA LYS A 7 4.91 0.87 -4.32
C LYS A 7 4.64 0.18 -2.99
N VAL A 8 4.91 0.85 -1.86
CA VAL A 8 4.59 0.30 -0.53
C VAL A 8 3.09 0.11 -0.35
N LEU A 9 2.28 1.10 -0.74
CA LEU A 9 0.82 1.02 -0.66
C LEU A 9 0.25 -0.13 -1.51
N ARG A 10 0.80 -0.35 -2.71
CA ARG A 10 0.46 -1.50 -3.57
C ARG A 10 0.84 -2.82 -2.92
N SER A 11 2.02 -2.90 -2.33
CA SER A 11 2.49 -4.11 -1.64
C SER A 11 1.56 -4.53 -0.51
N ILE A 12 1.22 -3.61 0.39
CA ILE A 12 0.31 -3.90 1.51
C ILE A 12 -1.14 -4.13 1.06
N ALA A 13 -1.50 -3.65 -0.13
CA ALA A 13 -2.80 -3.91 -0.76
C ALA A 13 -2.89 -5.30 -1.41
N GLY A 14 -1.79 -6.08 -1.42
CA GLY A 14 -1.76 -7.43 -1.98
C GLY A 14 -1.04 -7.57 -3.32
N ASP A 15 -0.25 -6.57 -3.73
CA ASP A 15 0.64 -6.66 -4.89
C ASP A 15 2.10 -6.91 -4.43
N PRO A 16 2.47 -8.15 -4.06
CA PRO A 16 3.77 -8.43 -3.44
C PRO A 16 4.96 -8.07 -4.35
N ASP A 17 4.77 -8.05 -5.66
CA ASP A 17 5.79 -7.68 -6.65
C ASP A 17 6.06 -6.16 -6.70
N ALA A 18 5.29 -5.34 -5.97
CA ALA A 18 5.46 -3.89 -6.01
C ALA A 18 6.74 -3.40 -5.31
N ILE A 19 7.30 -4.19 -4.38
CA ILE A 19 8.57 -3.90 -3.69
C ILE A 19 9.46 -5.13 -3.69
N ASP A 20 10.77 -4.93 -3.86
CA ASP A 20 11.75 -6.03 -3.84
C ASP A 20 12.06 -6.55 -2.42
N GLY A 21 11.57 -5.86 -1.38
CA GLY A 21 11.72 -6.30 0.01
C GLY A 21 11.42 -5.22 1.05
N TRP A 22 11.30 -5.64 2.30
CA TRP A 22 11.07 -4.75 3.45
C TRP A 22 12.40 -4.25 4.02
N GLY A 23 12.69 -2.96 3.80
CA GLY A 23 13.89 -2.29 4.32
C GLY A 23 13.56 -0.94 4.97
N ALA A 24 14.61 -0.21 5.37
CA ALA A 24 14.44 1.08 6.07
C ALA A 24 13.62 2.12 5.27
N ALA A 25 13.81 2.17 3.95
CA ALA A 25 13.04 3.06 3.07
C ALA A 25 11.55 2.71 3.05
N VAL A 26 11.23 1.42 2.93
CA VAL A 26 9.85 0.90 2.98
C VAL A 26 9.21 1.19 4.34
N GLY A 27 9.96 1.03 5.43
CA GLY A 27 9.51 1.37 6.78
C GLY A 27 9.17 2.86 6.94
N ALA A 28 10.00 3.76 6.39
CA ALA A 28 9.74 5.20 6.41
C ALA A 28 8.49 5.57 5.61
N SER A 29 8.34 5.01 4.40
CA SER A 29 7.15 5.20 3.57
C SER A 29 5.88 4.63 4.22
N LEU A 30 5.96 3.44 4.84
CA LEU A 30 4.85 2.88 5.61
C LEU A 30 4.46 3.79 6.77
N GLY A 31 5.44 4.32 7.52
CA GLY A 31 5.18 5.26 8.61
C GLY A 31 4.47 6.53 8.13
N TYR A 32 4.89 7.07 6.98
CA TYR A 32 4.21 8.19 6.34
C TYR A 32 2.77 7.85 5.91
N LEU A 33 2.56 6.70 5.26
CA LEU A 33 1.23 6.23 4.83
C LEU A 33 0.29 6.04 6.02
N GLN A 34 0.79 5.48 7.13
CA GLN A 34 0.05 5.32 8.39
C GLN A 34 -0.26 6.67 9.05
N GLY A 35 0.71 7.59 9.10
CA GLY A 35 0.52 8.94 9.65
C GLY A 35 -0.46 9.79 8.82
N SER A 36 -0.50 9.55 7.51
CA SER A 36 -1.35 10.27 6.56
C SER A 36 -2.73 9.61 6.34
N GLY A 37 -2.99 8.48 7.00
CA GLY A 37 -4.26 7.76 6.96
C GLY A 37 -4.52 6.96 5.68
N TYR A 38 -3.49 6.64 4.88
CA TYR A 38 -3.61 5.75 3.71
C TYR A 38 -3.49 4.26 4.09
N ALA A 39 -2.87 3.95 5.23
CA ALA A 39 -2.68 2.58 5.72
C ALA A 39 -3.02 2.47 7.21
N THR A 40 -3.44 1.28 7.65
CA THR A 40 -3.67 0.96 9.07
C THR A 40 -2.35 0.79 9.83
N ARG A 41 -2.36 1.08 11.13
CA ARG A 41 -1.23 0.80 12.04
C ARG A 41 -1.34 -0.63 12.56
N GLY A 42 -0.26 -1.40 12.45
CA GLY A 42 -0.19 -2.76 13.01
C GLY A 42 0.92 -3.61 12.40
N MET A 43 1.04 -4.86 12.88
CA MET A 43 1.95 -5.87 12.32
C MET A 43 1.58 -6.27 10.88
N ARG A 44 0.31 -6.14 10.52
CA ARG A 44 -0.21 -6.35 9.18
C ARG A 44 -0.92 -5.07 8.73
N PRO A 45 -0.17 -4.09 8.23
CA PRO A 45 -0.77 -2.88 7.69
C PRO A 45 -1.57 -3.22 6.43
N GLU A 46 -2.74 -2.62 6.31
CA GLU A 46 -3.65 -2.74 5.17
C GLU A 46 -4.02 -1.35 4.68
N PRO A 47 -4.32 -1.15 3.40
CA PRO A 47 -4.81 0.14 2.92
C PRO A 47 -6.15 0.48 3.59
N THR A 48 -6.30 1.73 4.01
CA THR A 48 -7.60 2.28 4.43
C THR A 48 -8.47 2.56 3.20
N GLU A 49 -9.72 2.97 3.40
CA GLU A 49 -10.57 3.46 2.31
C GLU A 49 -9.88 4.57 1.48
N LYS A 50 -9.17 5.48 2.15
CA LYS A 50 -8.37 6.52 1.50
C LYS A 50 -7.22 5.93 0.67
N GLY A 51 -6.54 4.92 1.20
CA GLY A 51 -5.51 4.16 0.47
C GLY A 51 -6.05 3.52 -0.80
N TRP A 52 -7.17 2.82 -0.69
CA TRP A 52 -7.84 2.18 -1.82
C TRP A 52 -8.33 3.19 -2.87
N ASN A 53 -8.93 4.30 -2.44
CA ASN A 53 -9.36 5.36 -3.35
C ASN A 53 -8.17 5.96 -4.11
N TYR A 54 -7.04 6.18 -3.44
CA TYR A 54 -5.82 6.66 -4.07
C TYR A 54 -5.27 5.65 -5.09
N LEU A 55 -5.23 4.36 -4.76
CA LEU A 55 -4.79 3.33 -5.70
C LEU A 55 -5.64 3.31 -6.98
N ARG A 56 -6.98 3.42 -6.84
CA ARG A 56 -7.89 3.48 -7.99
C ARG A 56 -7.68 4.74 -8.83
N ASP A 57 -7.45 5.89 -8.21
CA ASP A 57 -7.12 7.15 -8.91
C ASP A 57 -5.82 7.03 -9.71
N GLN A 58 -4.85 6.29 -9.19
CA GLN A 58 -3.60 5.98 -9.89
C GLN A 58 -3.75 4.87 -10.96
N GLY A 59 -4.97 4.37 -11.20
CA GLY A 59 -5.24 3.30 -12.16
C GLY A 59 -4.75 1.92 -11.71
N VAL A 60 -4.48 1.75 -10.41
CA VAL A 60 -4.07 0.46 -9.84
C VAL A 60 -5.32 -0.33 -9.45
N ASP A 61 -5.66 -1.33 -10.26
CA ASP A 61 -6.71 -2.30 -9.96
C ASP A 61 -6.10 -3.58 -9.35
N ILE A 62 -6.28 -3.76 -8.04
CA ILE A 62 -5.77 -4.92 -7.28
C ILE A 62 -6.88 -5.96 -7.07
N SER A 63 -8.12 -5.62 -7.46
CA SER A 63 -9.32 -6.47 -7.35
C SER A 63 -9.23 -7.76 -8.17
N ASN A 64 -8.30 -7.88 -9.12
CA ASN A 64 -8.14 -9.07 -9.94
C ASN A 64 -7.08 -10.08 -9.45
N ARG A 65 -6.48 -9.91 -8.24
CA ARG A 65 -5.40 -10.79 -7.74
C ARG A 65 -5.74 -11.68 -6.53
N GLY A 66 -7.00 -11.83 -6.13
CA GLY A 66 -7.39 -13.01 -5.32
C GLY A 66 -8.32 -12.82 -4.13
N TYR A 67 -9.39 -12.05 -4.25
CA TYR A 67 -10.58 -12.28 -3.42
C TYR A 67 -11.54 -13.19 -4.17
N CYS A 68 -11.43 -14.51 -3.96
CA CYS A 68 -12.55 -15.41 -4.19
C CYS A 68 -13.54 -15.18 -3.03
N PRO A 69 -14.84 -14.96 -3.30
CA PRO A 69 -15.85 -14.68 -2.28
C PRO A 69 -16.00 -15.79 -1.24
#